data_AF-A0AAW4X2K6-F1
#
_entry.id   AF-A0AAW4X2K6-F1
#
_cell.length_a   1.000
_cell.length_b   1.000
_cell.length_c   1.000
_cell.angle_alpha   90.00
_cell.angle_beta   90.00
_cell.angle_gamma   90.00
#
_symmetry.space_group_name_H-M   'P 1'
#
loop_
_entity.id
_entity.type
_entity.pdbx_description
1 polymer ?
#
loop_
_entity_poly.entity_id
_entity_poly.type
_entity_poly.pdbx_seq_one_letter_code
_entity_poly.pdbx_strand_id
1 'polypeptide(L)'
;MDYLNDTPNSRKNKHLNAYDRGQIALLHSEGLSPYAIGKRLGRASNTIRNELKRGTVSQIKGNKTIDIYFPDTGQTVYENNRKNCGPKFKLLECEDFIEHVLDEFYNLDHSLDSICGAAKRHNKFPDSKMVCTKTLYNYIDAGLLEIKNIDLPLKLKRSSKSNRVKQNKKKLGTSIEERPESVNDRSEFGHWEIDTIIGKKTKDEAALLTMTERTTRSQIIRKIADKTSHSVQETMTKLIKEAGELFSTVFKSITSDNGSEFSELASIEEIVDTKVYYTHPYSSWERGTNERHNGLIRRFIPKGRSINEFSIEAIARVQNWCNTLPRKILGYLTPNEAFEDQLKLILYK
;
A
#
# COMPACT_ATOMS: atom_id res chain seq x y z
N MET A 1 16.56 20.41 3.19
CA MET A 1 15.48 20.87 2.29
C MET A 1 14.26 21.09 3.15
N ASP A 2 14.06 22.36 3.51
CA ASP A 2 13.04 22.82 4.45
C ASP A 2 11.65 22.78 3.82
N TYR A 3 10.75 22.02 4.41
CA TYR A 3 9.32 22.10 4.10
C TYR A 3 8.69 23.20 4.95
N LEU A 4 8.65 24.42 4.41
CA LEU A 4 7.84 25.54 4.90
C LEU A 4 6.35 25.20 4.71
N ASN A 5 5.76 24.47 5.64
CA ASN A 5 4.31 24.27 5.74
C ASN A 5 3.65 25.49 6.41
N ASP A 6 3.71 26.66 5.76
CA ASP A 6 2.88 27.80 6.14
C ASP A 6 1.45 27.58 5.64
N THR A 7 0.61 27.05 6.53
CA THR A 7 -0.85 27.06 6.37
C THR A 7 -1.41 28.29 7.09
N PRO A 8 -1.97 29.29 6.38
CA PRO A 8 -2.30 30.60 6.97
C PRO A 8 -3.57 30.61 7.85
N ASN A 9 -4.24 29.47 8.07
CA ASN A 9 -5.37 29.39 8.98
C ASN A 9 -4.99 28.73 10.31
N SER A 10 -4.93 29.55 11.37
CA SER A 10 -4.76 29.13 12.76
C SER A 10 -5.91 28.20 13.19
N ARG A 11 -5.65 26.89 13.22
CA ARG A 11 -6.58 25.92 13.83
C ARG A 11 -6.54 26.07 15.35
N LYS A 12 -7.70 26.11 16.01
CA LYS A 12 -7.81 26.05 17.48
C LYS A 12 -7.03 24.83 18.01
N ASN A 13 -6.35 24.97 19.14
CA ASN A 13 -5.56 23.93 19.84
C ASN A 13 -4.20 23.51 19.21
N LYS A 14 -3.62 24.27 18.28
CA LYS A 14 -2.20 24.06 17.92
C LYS A 14 -1.27 24.54 19.03
N HIS A 15 -0.17 23.81 19.27
CA HIS A 15 0.93 24.29 20.11
C HIS A 15 1.50 25.60 19.57
N LEU A 16 2.10 26.42 20.45
CA LEU A 16 2.80 27.64 20.04
C LEU A 16 3.97 27.26 19.13
N ASN A 17 4.17 28.01 18.04
CA ASN A 17 5.36 27.91 17.20
C ASN A 17 6.41 28.96 17.63
N ALA A 18 7.56 29.03 16.94
CA ALA A 18 8.60 30.00 17.27
C ALA A 18 8.13 31.45 17.08
N TYR A 19 7.34 31.71 16.03
CA TYR A 19 6.77 33.03 15.74
C TYR A 19 5.79 33.50 16.84
N ASP A 20 4.90 32.61 17.28
CA ASP A 20 3.98 32.86 18.40
C ASP A 20 4.76 33.22 19.67
N ARG A 21 5.85 32.50 19.98
CA ARG A 21 6.69 32.78 21.16
C ARG A 21 7.42 34.11 21.05
N GLY A 22 7.88 34.49 19.86
CA GLY A 22 8.47 35.80 19.59
C GLY A 22 7.47 36.94 19.83
N GLN A 23 6.22 36.79 19.33
CA GLN A 23 5.16 37.76 19.61
C GLN A 23 4.80 37.84 21.10
N ILE A 24 4.78 36.71 21.81
CA ILE A 24 4.59 36.69 23.27
C ILE A 24 5.69 37.49 23.97
N ALA A 25 6.95 37.36 23.56
CA ALA A 25 8.07 38.10 24.15
C ALA A 25 7.91 39.61 24.00
N LEU A 26 7.60 40.07 22.79
CA LEU A 26 7.42 41.49 22.49
C LEU A 26 6.27 42.08 23.31
N LEU A 27 5.10 41.45 23.29
CA LEU A 27 3.92 41.95 24.01
C LEU A 27 4.11 41.88 25.54
N HIS A 28 4.88 40.89 26.03
CA HIS A 28 5.23 40.81 27.44
C HIS A 28 6.22 41.90 27.86
N SER A 29 7.19 42.26 27.01
CA SER A 29 8.12 43.37 27.30
C SER A 29 7.43 44.74 27.27
N GLU A 30 6.33 44.86 26.52
CA GLU A 30 5.42 46.01 26.55
C GLU A 30 4.52 46.06 27.80
N GLY A 31 4.61 45.06 28.69
CA GLY A 31 3.88 45.01 29.96
C GLY A 31 2.43 44.51 29.84
N LEU A 32 2.03 43.90 28.72
CA LEU A 32 0.68 43.37 28.56
C LEU A 32 0.47 42.14 29.46
N SER A 33 -0.74 42.03 30.03
CA SER A 33 -1.13 40.86 30.82
C SER A 33 -1.28 39.61 29.94
N PRO A 34 -1.10 38.39 30.50
CA PRO A 34 -1.30 37.13 29.75
C PRO A 34 -2.69 37.00 29.10
N TYR A 35 -3.71 37.67 29.67
CA TYR A 35 -5.04 37.74 29.09
C TYR A 35 -5.07 38.60 27.82
N ALA A 36 -4.48 39.80 27.86
CA ALA A 36 -4.39 40.70 26.71
C ALA A 36 -3.57 40.09 25.57
N ILE A 37 -2.45 39.46 25.89
CA ILE A 37 -1.62 38.71 24.94
C ILE A 37 -2.43 37.58 24.30
N GLY A 38 -3.14 36.78 25.10
CA GLY A 38 -3.99 35.70 24.59
C GLY A 38 -5.08 36.20 23.64
N LYS A 39 -5.77 37.30 23.99
CA LYS A 39 -6.78 37.93 23.14
C LYS A 39 -6.21 38.39 21.79
N ARG A 40 -5.01 38.99 21.78
CA ARG A 40 -4.35 39.50 20.57
C ARG A 40 -3.85 38.38 19.65
N LEU A 41 -3.37 37.28 20.21
CA LEU A 41 -2.87 36.12 19.46
C LEU A 41 -3.96 35.06 19.14
N GLY A 42 -5.19 35.26 19.60
CA GLY A 42 -6.26 34.25 19.46
C GLY A 42 -5.97 32.96 20.24
N ARG A 43 -5.27 33.05 21.38
CA ARG A 43 -4.87 31.93 22.24
C ARG A 43 -5.52 32.02 23.62
N ALA A 44 -5.71 30.87 24.27
CA ALA A 44 -6.19 30.84 25.65
C ALA A 44 -5.16 31.51 26.60
N SER A 45 -5.63 32.32 27.54
CA SER A 45 -4.78 33.03 28.51
C SER A 45 -3.92 32.07 29.35
N ASN A 46 -4.43 30.88 29.65
CA ASN A 46 -3.68 29.82 30.33
C ASN A 46 -2.51 29.31 29.50
N THR A 47 -2.63 29.22 28.17
CA THR A 47 -1.53 28.83 27.28
C THR A 47 -0.39 29.85 27.37
N ILE A 48 -0.72 31.15 27.37
CA ILE A 48 0.26 32.23 27.52
C ILE A 48 0.92 32.16 28.89
N ARG A 49 0.15 32.02 29.98
CA ARG A 49 0.70 31.91 31.34
C ARG A 49 1.67 30.73 31.47
N ASN A 50 1.28 29.56 30.92
CA ASN A 50 2.13 28.37 30.95
C ASN A 50 3.38 28.52 30.08
N GLU A 51 3.33 29.29 28.99
CA GLU A 51 4.50 29.61 28.18
C GLU A 51 5.46 30.54 28.92
N LEU A 52 4.96 31.67 29.44
CA LEU A 52 5.77 32.61 30.22
C LEU A 52 6.43 31.90 31.40
N LYS A 53 5.69 31.07 32.14
CA LYS A 53 6.25 30.25 33.24
C LYS A 53 7.37 29.31 32.77
N ARG A 54 7.27 28.74 31.57
CA ARG A 54 8.29 27.82 31.02
C ARG A 54 9.54 28.56 30.53
N GLY A 55 9.40 29.76 29.99
CA GLY A 55 10.52 30.53 29.42
C GLY A 55 11.11 31.60 30.34
N THR A 56 10.55 31.83 31.52
CA THR A 56 11.08 32.82 32.48
C THR A 56 12.21 32.22 33.30
N VAL A 57 13.36 32.90 33.31
CA VAL A 57 14.55 32.53 34.09
C VAL A 57 15.07 33.73 34.86
N SER A 58 15.64 33.46 36.03
CA SER A 58 16.31 34.45 36.85
C SER A 58 17.68 34.79 36.27
N GLN A 59 17.90 36.08 36.01
CA GLN A 59 19.14 36.65 35.48
C GLN A 59 19.72 37.64 36.49
N ILE A 60 21.04 37.69 36.60
CA ILE A 60 21.72 38.67 37.45
C ILE A 60 22.03 39.90 36.61
N LYS A 61 21.50 41.07 37.01
CA LYS A 61 21.81 42.36 36.37
C LYS A 61 22.34 43.31 37.45
N GLY A 62 23.66 43.48 37.49
CA GLY A 62 24.34 44.15 38.60
C GLY A 62 24.25 43.30 39.88
N ASN A 63 23.80 43.89 41.00
CA ASN A 63 23.61 43.19 42.28
C ASN A 63 22.18 42.68 42.51
N LYS A 64 21.32 42.68 41.48
CA LYS A 64 19.92 42.29 41.61
C LYS A 64 19.59 41.13 40.67
N THR A 65 18.84 40.16 41.21
CA THR A 65 18.24 39.08 40.44
C THR A 65 16.93 39.57 39.85
N ILE A 66 16.77 39.45 38.54
CA ILE A 66 15.55 39.81 37.80
C ILE A 66 15.07 38.63 36.96
N ASP A 67 13.76 38.40 36.95
CA ASP A 67 13.16 37.35 36.13
C ASP A 67 12.86 37.88 34.73
N ILE A 68 13.42 37.24 33.71
CA ILE A 68 13.25 37.61 32.30
C ILE A 68 12.72 36.41 31.52
N TYR A 69 11.72 36.65 30.68
CA TYR A 69 11.20 35.66 29.74
C TYR A 69 12.05 35.60 28.47
N PHE A 70 12.50 34.40 28.11
CA PHE A 70 13.17 34.11 26.84
C PHE A 70 12.39 33.06 26.03
N PRO A 71 12.01 33.36 24.78
CA PRO A 71 11.36 32.42 23.88
C PRO A 71 12.12 31.11 23.69
N ASP A 72 13.43 31.19 23.55
CA ASP A 72 14.29 30.02 23.28
C ASP A 72 14.29 29.07 24.48
N THR A 73 14.33 29.61 25.70
CA THR A 73 14.20 28.80 26.92
C THR A 73 12.83 28.13 26.99
N GLY A 74 11.75 28.87 26.69
CA GLY A 74 10.40 28.33 26.64
C GLY A 74 10.24 27.19 25.62
N GLN A 75 10.91 27.34 24.46
CA GLN A 75 11.01 26.30 23.43
C GLN A 75 11.80 25.08 23.92
N THR A 76 12.99 25.26 24.49
CA THR A 76 13.81 24.15 25.00
C THR A 76 13.10 23.36 26.10
N VAL A 77 12.48 24.04 27.07
CA VAL A 77 11.71 23.38 28.13
C VAL A 77 10.51 22.64 27.55
N TYR A 78 9.82 23.22 26.57
CA TYR A 78 8.74 22.54 25.85
C TYR A 78 9.24 21.27 25.14
N GLU A 79 10.33 21.34 24.38
CA GLU A 79 10.91 20.20 23.68
C GLU A 79 11.36 19.09 24.64
N ASN A 80 11.99 19.44 25.76
CA ASN A 80 12.38 18.47 26.77
C ASN A 80 11.18 17.79 27.42
N ASN A 81 10.12 18.54 27.75
CA ASN A 81 8.88 17.96 28.24
C ASN A 81 8.26 17.04 27.18
N ARG A 82 8.30 17.42 25.90
CA ARG A 82 7.79 16.62 24.78
C ARG A 82 8.56 15.32 24.57
N LYS A 83 9.87 15.26 24.83
CA LYS A 83 10.66 14.02 24.82
C LYS A 83 10.15 12.99 25.85
N ASN A 84 9.64 13.48 26.99
CA ASN A 84 9.07 12.65 28.04
C ASN A 84 7.58 12.32 27.83
N CYS A 85 6.96 12.85 26.76
CA CYS A 85 5.56 12.60 26.44
C CYS A 85 5.41 11.41 25.51
N GLY A 86 4.33 10.65 25.69
CA GLY A 86 3.95 9.55 24.81
C GLY A 86 4.36 8.18 25.36
N PRO A 87 3.85 7.09 24.73
CA PRO A 87 4.21 5.74 25.11
C PRO A 87 5.69 5.48 24.85
N LYS A 88 6.36 4.82 25.81
CA LYS A 88 7.74 4.35 25.64
C LYS A 88 7.81 3.30 24.53
N PHE A 89 9.00 3.15 23.93
CA PHE A 89 9.24 2.11 22.94
C PHE A 89 9.04 0.72 23.54
N LYS A 90 8.29 -0.13 22.84
CA LYS A 90 8.00 -1.52 23.23
C LYS A 90 8.93 -2.52 22.57
N LEU A 91 10.06 -2.07 22.02
CA LEU A 91 10.94 -2.91 21.21
C LEU A 91 11.40 -4.17 21.96
N LEU A 92 11.88 -3.99 23.20
CA LEU A 92 12.30 -5.08 24.08
C LEU A 92 11.12 -5.89 24.64
N GLU A 93 9.96 -5.25 24.84
CA GLU A 93 8.77 -5.95 25.34
C GLU A 93 8.19 -6.90 24.30
N CYS A 94 8.36 -6.57 23.02
CA CYS A 94 7.80 -7.27 21.86
C CYS A 94 8.91 -7.96 21.01
N GLU A 95 10.04 -8.34 21.61
CA GLU A 95 11.22 -8.88 20.91
C GLU A 95 10.87 -10.02 19.95
N ASP A 96 10.17 -11.07 20.42
CA ASP A 96 9.74 -12.20 19.58
C ASP A 96 8.92 -11.77 18.35
N PHE A 97 8.05 -10.77 18.51
CA PHE A 97 7.26 -10.23 17.40
C PHE A 97 8.14 -9.44 16.43
N ILE A 98 9.14 -8.71 16.93
CA ILE A 98 10.07 -7.96 16.09
C ILE A 98 10.96 -8.92 15.29
N GLU A 99 11.49 -9.99 15.91
CA GLU A 99 12.24 -11.03 15.19
C GLU A 99 11.40 -11.66 14.09
N HIS A 100 10.13 -11.99 14.38
CA HIS A 100 9.20 -12.49 13.38
C HIS A 100 8.97 -11.49 12.23
N VAL A 101 8.89 -10.19 12.53
CA VAL A 101 8.78 -9.15 11.50
C VAL A 101 10.03 -9.09 10.63
N LEU A 102 11.22 -9.22 11.20
CA LEU A 102 12.47 -9.24 10.44
C LEU A 102 12.55 -10.48 9.53
N ASP A 103 12.21 -11.65 10.06
CA ASP A 103 12.19 -12.91 9.31
C ASP A 103 11.21 -12.84 8.13
N GLU A 104 9.93 -12.50 8.36
CA GLU A 104 8.95 -12.41 7.27
C GLU A 104 9.29 -11.29 6.26
N PHE A 105 9.93 -10.20 6.69
CA PHE A 105 10.31 -9.12 5.79
C PHE A 105 11.46 -9.52 4.86
N TYR A 106 12.53 -10.11 5.40
CA TYR A 106 13.73 -10.43 4.62
C TYR A 106 13.64 -11.78 3.88
N ASN A 107 13.02 -12.79 4.49
CA ASN A 107 12.96 -14.14 3.91
C ASN A 107 11.72 -14.36 3.06
N LEU A 108 10.62 -13.65 3.34
CA LEU A 108 9.35 -13.78 2.61
C LEU A 108 8.95 -12.52 1.84
N ASP A 109 9.75 -11.45 1.81
CA ASP A 109 9.42 -10.19 1.10
C ASP A 109 8.06 -9.58 1.50
N HIS A 110 7.53 -9.92 2.67
CA HIS A 110 6.24 -9.44 3.14
C HIS A 110 6.30 -7.97 3.56
N SER A 111 5.20 -7.24 3.36
CA SER A 111 5.13 -5.85 3.83
C SER A 111 4.81 -5.80 5.34
N LEU A 112 5.31 -4.79 6.05
CA LEU A 112 5.05 -4.63 7.50
C LEU A 112 3.55 -4.62 7.85
N ASP A 113 2.69 -4.07 6.98
CA ASP A 113 1.22 -4.12 7.17
C ASP A 113 0.68 -5.54 7.04
N SER A 114 1.14 -6.29 6.02
CA SER A 114 0.77 -7.69 5.82
C SER A 114 1.21 -8.56 7.01
N ILE A 115 2.46 -8.42 7.48
CA ILE A 115 3.00 -9.20 8.60
C ILE A 115 2.21 -8.92 9.88
N CYS A 116 2.05 -7.65 10.24
CA CYS A 116 1.32 -7.25 11.44
C CYS A 116 -0.13 -7.73 11.42
N GLY A 117 -0.80 -7.60 10.27
CA GLY A 117 -2.20 -8.01 10.15
C GLY A 117 -2.38 -9.52 10.13
N ALA A 118 -1.48 -10.27 9.47
CA ALA A 118 -1.50 -11.73 9.48
C ALA A 118 -1.22 -12.27 10.89
N ALA A 119 -0.17 -11.79 11.55
CA ALA A 119 0.16 -12.17 12.92
C ALA A 119 -1.02 -11.93 13.88
N LYS A 120 -1.73 -10.81 13.73
CA LYS A 120 -2.92 -10.51 14.52
C LYS A 120 -4.09 -11.42 14.18
N ARG A 121 -4.38 -11.64 12.89
CA ARG A 121 -5.49 -12.50 12.44
C ARG A 121 -5.36 -13.92 12.97
N HIS A 122 -4.15 -14.48 12.88
CA HIS A 122 -3.88 -15.85 13.29
C HIS A 122 -3.51 -15.97 14.78
N ASN A 123 -3.64 -14.89 15.56
CA ASN A 123 -3.28 -14.83 16.98
C ASN A 123 -1.87 -15.41 17.26
N LYS A 124 -0.90 -15.15 16.36
CA LYS A 124 0.47 -15.67 16.50
C LYS A 124 1.16 -15.16 17.77
N PHE A 125 0.77 -13.98 18.24
CA PHE A 125 1.30 -13.34 19.44
C PHE A 125 0.15 -12.70 20.24
N PRO A 126 0.28 -12.59 21.57
CA PRO A 126 -0.65 -11.80 22.39
C PRO A 126 -0.65 -10.32 21.97
N ASP A 127 -1.81 -9.66 22.00
CA ASP A 127 -1.96 -8.24 21.66
C ASP A 127 -1.02 -7.32 22.47
N SER A 128 -0.69 -7.70 23.72
CA SER A 128 0.25 -6.95 24.58
C SER A 128 1.70 -7.03 24.13
N LYS A 129 2.05 -8.07 23.38
CA LYS A 129 3.38 -8.40 22.84
C LYS A 129 3.53 -8.08 21.36
N MET A 130 2.60 -7.31 20.81
CA MET A 130 2.65 -6.82 19.44
C MET A 130 2.67 -5.29 19.39
N VAL A 131 3.23 -4.76 18.32
CA VAL A 131 3.09 -3.34 17.97
C VAL A 131 2.33 -3.22 16.65
N CYS A 132 1.58 -2.12 16.48
CA CYS A 132 0.84 -1.89 15.24
C CYS A 132 1.78 -1.51 14.08
N THR A 133 1.31 -1.67 12.85
CA THR A 133 2.05 -1.31 11.63
C THR A 133 2.65 0.10 11.65
N LYS A 134 1.90 1.09 12.17
CA LYS A 134 2.37 2.48 12.26
C LYS A 134 3.60 2.59 13.17
N THR A 135 3.61 1.84 14.26
CA THR A 135 4.74 1.80 15.20
C THR A 135 5.97 1.17 14.54
N LEU A 136 5.82 0.10 13.76
CA LEU A 136 6.93 -0.49 13.00
C LEU A 136 7.56 0.53 12.03
N TYR A 137 6.74 1.25 11.26
CA TYR A 137 7.26 2.31 10.38
C TYR A 137 7.97 3.42 11.17
N ASN A 138 7.43 3.84 12.32
CA ASN A 138 8.10 4.83 13.18
C ASN A 138 9.45 4.31 13.71
N TYR A 139 9.56 3.01 14.01
CA TYR A 139 10.81 2.42 14.48
C TYR A 139 11.87 2.43 13.37
N ILE A 140 11.47 2.10 12.13
CA ILE A 140 12.35 2.22 10.95
C ILE A 140 12.79 3.67 10.74
N ASP A 141 11.87 4.62 10.83
CA ASP A 141 12.19 6.05 10.68
C ASP A 141 13.14 6.57 11.75
N ALA A 142 13.03 6.02 12.97
CA ALA A 142 13.93 6.32 14.07
C ALA A 142 15.25 5.51 14.04
N GLY A 143 15.43 4.59 13.08
CA GLY A 143 16.60 3.71 13.00
C GLY A 143 16.70 2.67 14.13
N LEU A 144 15.56 2.29 14.71
CA LEU A 144 15.46 1.34 15.82
C LEU A 144 15.31 -0.13 15.37
N LEU A 145 15.13 -0.35 14.06
CA LEU A 145 15.07 -1.69 13.45
C LEU A 145 16.20 -1.83 12.43
N GLU A 146 16.57 -3.07 12.15
CA GLU A 146 17.54 -3.39 11.09
C GLU A 146 17.04 -2.96 9.70
N ILE A 147 15.72 -3.08 9.48
CA ILE A 147 15.05 -2.63 8.25
C ILE A 147 15.23 -1.12 8.11
N LYS A 148 15.75 -0.68 6.97
CA LYS A 148 15.96 0.72 6.63
C LYS A 148 14.89 1.23 5.69
N ASN A 149 14.78 2.55 5.63
CA ASN A 149 13.86 3.22 4.71
C ASN A 149 14.11 2.90 3.23
N ILE A 150 15.35 2.53 2.86
CA ILE A 150 15.72 2.12 1.51
C ILE A 150 15.24 0.72 1.14
N ASP A 151 15.05 -0.14 2.13
CA ASP A 151 14.59 -1.51 1.95
C ASP A 151 13.07 -1.55 1.69
N LEU A 152 12.36 -0.48 2.04
CA LEU A 152 10.91 -0.40 1.87
C LEU A 152 10.52 -0.16 0.38
N PRO A 153 9.80 -1.09 -0.27
CA PRO A 153 9.67 -1.14 -1.73
C PRO A 153 8.95 0.06 -2.38
N LEU A 154 8.19 0.85 -1.60
CA LEU A 154 7.40 1.98 -2.09
C LEU A 154 7.77 3.32 -1.42
N LYS A 155 8.76 3.36 -0.53
CA LYS A 155 9.08 4.58 0.24
C LYS A 155 9.93 5.57 -0.55
N LEU A 156 10.87 5.08 -1.34
CA LEU A 156 11.82 5.94 -2.08
C LEU A 156 11.37 6.31 -3.50
N LYS A 157 10.34 5.67 -4.06
CA LYS A 157 9.98 5.83 -5.47
C LYS A 157 8.50 6.17 -5.64
N ARG A 158 8.23 7.41 -6.07
CA ARG A 158 7.03 7.78 -6.82
C ARG A 158 7.46 8.63 -8.01
N SER A 159 7.54 8.00 -9.18
CA SER A 159 7.72 8.74 -10.43
C SER A 159 6.35 9.02 -11.01
N SER A 160 5.98 10.30 -11.11
CA SER A 160 4.80 10.75 -11.84
C SER A 160 5.15 10.87 -13.33
N LYS A 161 5.33 9.74 -14.03
CA LYS A 161 5.37 9.79 -15.49
C LYS A 161 3.94 9.92 -16.01
N SER A 162 3.73 10.89 -16.90
CA SER A 162 2.45 10.97 -17.61
C SER A 162 2.32 9.76 -18.52
N ASN A 163 1.22 9.02 -18.37
CA ASN A 163 0.89 7.95 -19.29
C ASN A 163 0.34 8.56 -20.57
N ARG A 164 1.03 8.32 -21.69
CA ARG A 164 0.51 8.62 -23.02
C ARG A 164 -0.39 7.46 -23.43
N VAL A 165 -1.71 7.66 -23.43
CA VAL A 165 -2.63 6.59 -23.82
C VAL A 165 -2.56 6.41 -25.33
N LYS A 166 -2.07 5.25 -25.79
CA LYS A 166 -2.05 4.91 -27.21
C LYS A 166 -3.44 4.48 -27.66
N GLN A 167 -3.77 4.79 -28.91
CA GLN A 167 -5.07 4.49 -29.46
C GLN A 167 -5.17 3.04 -29.94
N ASN A 168 -5.88 2.18 -29.19
CA ASN A 168 -6.43 0.94 -29.72
C ASN A 168 -7.93 1.13 -29.92
N LYS A 169 -8.39 1.16 -31.18
CA LYS A 169 -9.79 1.45 -31.56
C LYS A 169 -10.66 0.20 -31.76
N LYS A 170 -10.14 -1.00 -31.50
CA LYS A 170 -10.84 -2.25 -31.83
C LYS A 170 -11.80 -2.63 -30.69
N LYS A 171 -13.02 -3.04 -31.06
CA LYS A 171 -13.96 -3.75 -30.19
C LYS A 171 -13.81 -5.23 -30.54
N LEU A 172 -13.32 -6.05 -29.61
CA LEU A 172 -13.00 -7.45 -29.87
C LEU A 172 -14.16 -8.42 -29.54
N GLY A 173 -15.14 -7.99 -28.73
CA GLY A 173 -16.29 -8.80 -28.36
C GLY A 173 -17.26 -8.06 -27.44
N THR A 174 -17.98 -8.83 -26.62
CA THR A 174 -18.98 -8.35 -25.66
C THR A 174 -18.40 -7.27 -24.74
N SER A 175 -19.11 -6.16 -24.60
CA SER A 175 -18.66 -5.02 -23.79
C SER A 175 -18.73 -5.36 -22.30
N ILE A 176 -17.83 -4.76 -21.50
CA ILE A 176 -17.91 -4.83 -20.03
C ILE A 176 -19.23 -4.26 -19.48
N GLU A 177 -19.93 -3.40 -20.22
CA GLU A 177 -21.24 -2.86 -19.83
C GLU A 177 -22.34 -3.93 -19.77
N GLU A 178 -22.20 -5.01 -20.53
CA GLU A 178 -23.17 -6.11 -20.56
C GLU A 178 -22.92 -7.13 -19.43
N ARG A 179 -21.89 -6.90 -18.60
CA ARG A 179 -21.57 -7.76 -17.47
C ARG A 179 -22.54 -7.51 -16.31
N PRO A 180 -23.05 -8.57 -15.64
CA PRO A 180 -23.93 -8.39 -14.48
C PRO A 180 -23.32 -7.50 -13.40
N GLU A 181 -24.15 -6.68 -12.77
CA GLU A 181 -23.69 -5.69 -11.79
C GLU A 181 -23.10 -6.33 -10.53
N SER A 182 -23.55 -7.54 -10.16
CA SER A 182 -22.97 -8.38 -9.10
C SER A 182 -21.49 -8.75 -9.31
N VAL A 183 -20.95 -8.57 -10.52
CA VAL A 183 -19.51 -8.79 -10.77
C VAL A 183 -18.68 -7.53 -10.48
N ASN A 184 -19.32 -6.37 -10.53
CA ASN A 184 -18.65 -5.08 -10.32
C ASN A 184 -18.28 -4.87 -8.84
N ASP A 185 -19.15 -5.31 -7.93
CA ASP A 185 -18.95 -5.21 -6.48
C ASP A 185 -17.88 -6.19 -5.93
N ARG A 186 -17.46 -7.17 -6.75
CA ARG A 186 -16.48 -8.21 -6.40
C ARG A 186 -16.94 -9.09 -5.24
N SER A 187 -18.25 -9.32 -5.14
CA SER A 187 -18.87 -10.17 -4.13
C SER A 187 -18.90 -11.64 -4.56
N GLU A 188 -18.96 -11.90 -5.86
CA GLU A 188 -19.09 -13.25 -6.41
C GLU A 188 -17.73 -13.86 -6.78
N PHE A 189 -17.52 -15.12 -6.39
CA PHE A 189 -16.36 -15.90 -6.80
C PHE A 189 -16.47 -16.39 -8.24
N GLY A 190 -15.34 -16.38 -8.95
CA GLY A 190 -15.17 -17.00 -10.25
C GLY A 190 -15.07 -16.03 -11.42
N HIS A 191 -14.92 -14.74 -11.13
CA HIS A 191 -14.73 -13.71 -12.15
C HIS A 191 -13.26 -13.29 -12.22
N TRP A 192 -12.64 -13.51 -13.36
CA TRP A 192 -11.20 -13.34 -13.56
C TRP A 192 -10.89 -12.16 -14.47
N GLU A 193 -9.81 -11.45 -14.17
CA GLU A 193 -9.23 -10.47 -15.08
C GLU A 193 -7.95 -11.04 -15.69
N ILE A 194 -7.85 -11.08 -17.01
CA ILE A 194 -6.68 -11.60 -17.75
C ILE A 194 -5.83 -10.46 -18.28
N ASP A 195 -4.51 -10.54 -18.14
CA ASP A 195 -3.55 -9.53 -18.60
C ASP A 195 -2.25 -10.16 -19.09
N THR A 196 -1.47 -9.41 -19.85
CA THR A 196 -0.12 -9.83 -20.25
C THR A 196 0.96 -8.90 -19.70
N ILE A 197 2.02 -9.51 -19.15
CA ILE A 197 3.19 -8.80 -18.66
C ILE A 197 4.37 -9.10 -19.58
N ILE A 198 4.89 -8.05 -20.21
CA ILE A 198 6.09 -8.12 -21.04
C ILE A 198 7.35 -7.69 -20.29
N GLY A 199 8.47 -8.33 -20.59
CA GLY A 199 9.79 -7.99 -20.08
C GLY A 199 10.46 -6.93 -20.95
N LYS A 200 11.29 -7.41 -21.89
CA LYS A 200 11.90 -6.60 -22.95
C LYS A 200 10.87 -6.31 -24.06
N LYS A 201 11.13 -5.32 -24.91
CA LYS A 201 10.29 -5.01 -26.09
C LYS A 201 11.04 -5.37 -27.38
N THR A 202 11.34 -6.66 -27.54
CA THR A 202 12.02 -7.22 -28.72
C THR A 202 11.16 -8.27 -29.38
N LYS A 203 11.48 -8.63 -30.63
CA LYS A 203 10.92 -9.84 -31.27
C LYS A 203 11.37 -11.08 -30.48
N ASP A 204 10.56 -12.13 -30.50
CA ASP A 204 10.83 -13.43 -29.85
C ASP A 204 10.99 -13.38 -28.32
N GLU A 205 10.35 -12.38 -27.71
CA GLU A 205 10.35 -12.19 -26.27
C GLU A 205 9.12 -12.86 -25.64
N ALA A 206 9.37 -13.79 -24.72
CA ALA A 206 8.30 -14.37 -23.92
C ALA A 206 7.52 -13.31 -23.13
N ALA A 207 6.27 -13.64 -22.84
CA ALA A 207 5.43 -12.86 -21.97
C ALA A 207 4.92 -13.73 -20.82
N LEU A 208 4.35 -13.09 -19.80
CA LEU A 208 3.56 -13.78 -18.78
C LEU A 208 2.10 -13.48 -19.03
N LEU A 209 1.31 -14.52 -19.23
CA LEU A 209 -0.14 -14.46 -19.13
C LEU A 209 -0.51 -14.52 -17.65
N THR A 210 -1.28 -13.55 -17.19
CA THR A 210 -1.73 -13.48 -15.81
C THR A 210 -3.24 -13.49 -15.77
N MET A 211 -3.82 -14.22 -14.81
CA MET A 211 -5.24 -14.17 -14.50
C MET A 211 -5.40 -13.90 -13.01
N THR A 212 -6.21 -12.91 -12.65
CA THR A 212 -6.45 -12.55 -11.25
C THR A 212 -7.94 -12.68 -10.93
N GLU A 213 -8.27 -13.50 -9.94
CA GLU A 213 -9.65 -13.67 -9.48
C GLU A 213 -10.08 -12.43 -8.66
N ARG A 214 -11.27 -11.90 -8.97
CA ARG A 214 -11.70 -10.57 -8.49
C ARG A 214 -12.12 -10.53 -7.04
N THR A 215 -12.36 -11.65 -6.37
CA THR A 215 -12.85 -11.69 -4.99
C THR A 215 -11.71 -12.06 -4.04
N THR A 216 -11.13 -13.24 -4.23
CA THR A 216 -10.03 -13.88 -3.49
C THR A 216 -8.66 -13.33 -3.83
N ARG A 217 -8.49 -12.63 -4.97
CA ARG A 217 -7.19 -12.15 -5.47
C ARG A 217 -6.21 -13.26 -5.81
N SER A 218 -6.69 -14.49 -5.97
CA SER A 218 -5.85 -15.60 -6.43
C SER A 218 -5.32 -15.29 -7.82
N GLN A 219 -4.03 -15.55 -8.01
CA GLN A 219 -3.32 -15.24 -9.23
C GLN A 219 -2.81 -16.52 -9.89
N ILE A 220 -3.08 -16.63 -11.19
CA ILE A 220 -2.50 -17.63 -12.08
C ILE A 220 -1.52 -16.91 -13.00
N ILE A 221 -0.31 -17.43 -13.12
CA ILE A 221 0.75 -16.90 -13.97
C ILE A 221 1.25 -18.05 -14.86
N ARG A 222 1.23 -17.84 -16.18
CA ARG A 222 1.75 -18.78 -17.17
C ARG A 222 2.75 -18.06 -18.06
N LYS A 223 3.93 -18.65 -18.26
CA LYS A 223 4.90 -18.16 -19.24
C LYS A 223 4.44 -18.60 -20.63
N ILE A 224 4.32 -17.63 -21.54
CA ILE A 224 3.90 -17.85 -22.93
C ILE A 224 5.02 -17.45 -23.88
N ALA A 225 5.09 -18.09 -25.06
CA ALA A 225 6.18 -17.92 -26.00
C ALA A 225 6.33 -16.48 -26.50
N ASP A 226 5.20 -15.78 -26.68
CA ASP A 226 5.14 -14.39 -27.10
C ASP A 226 3.78 -13.75 -26.74
N LYS A 227 3.64 -12.45 -27.01
CA LYS A 227 2.40 -11.68 -26.78
C LYS A 227 1.45 -11.73 -28.00
N THR A 228 1.12 -12.92 -28.48
CA THR A 228 0.18 -13.14 -29.61
C THR A 228 -1.12 -13.79 -29.17
N SER A 229 -2.18 -13.65 -29.98
CA SER A 229 -3.47 -14.31 -29.74
C SER A 229 -3.34 -15.83 -29.71
N HIS A 230 -2.55 -16.40 -30.63
CA HIS A 230 -2.28 -17.83 -30.68
C HIS A 230 -1.67 -18.37 -29.37
N SER A 231 -0.61 -17.73 -28.87
CA SER A 231 0.04 -18.13 -27.62
C SER A 231 -0.89 -18.04 -26.39
N VAL A 232 -1.77 -17.03 -26.37
CA VAL A 232 -2.79 -16.90 -25.33
C VAL A 232 -3.82 -18.04 -25.45
N GLN A 233 -4.34 -18.31 -26.64
CA GLN A 233 -5.35 -19.33 -26.88
C GLN A 233 -4.83 -20.74 -26.57
N GLU A 234 -3.59 -21.06 -26.94
CA GLU A 234 -2.96 -22.33 -26.61
C GLU A 234 -2.88 -22.52 -25.08
N THR A 235 -2.53 -21.46 -24.36
CA THR A 235 -2.43 -21.47 -22.89
C THR A 235 -3.80 -21.59 -22.23
N MET A 236 -4.82 -20.89 -22.74
CA MET A 236 -6.19 -21.02 -22.27
C MET A 236 -6.73 -22.44 -22.48
N THR A 237 -6.44 -23.04 -23.63
CA THR A 237 -6.82 -24.43 -23.93
C THR A 237 -6.17 -25.41 -22.96
N LYS A 238 -4.89 -25.19 -22.59
CA LYS A 238 -4.21 -25.98 -21.56
C LYS A 238 -4.87 -25.82 -20.19
N LEU A 239 -5.20 -24.59 -19.78
CA LEU A 239 -5.88 -24.31 -18.52
C LEU A 239 -7.27 -24.96 -18.44
N ILE A 240 -8.04 -24.94 -19.53
CA ILE A 240 -9.33 -25.63 -19.62
C ILE A 240 -9.14 -27.14 -19.40
N LYS A 241 -8.15 -27.75 -20.06
CA LYS A 241 -7.84 -29.17 -19.88
C LYS A 241 -7.36 -29.50 -18.46
N GLU A 242 -6.55 -28.63 -17.85
CA GLU A 242 -6.06 -28.79 -16.47
C GLU A 242 -7.20 -28.76 -15.44
N ALA A 243 -8.17 -27.86 -15.62
CA ALA A 243 -9.30 -27.72 -14.70
C ALA A 243 -10.44 -28.73 -14.96
N GLY A 244 -10.53 -29.26 -16.18
CA GLY A 244 -11.55 -30.23 -16.56
C GLY A 244 -12.97 -29.68 -16.39
N GLU A 245 -13.87 -30.52 -15.86
CA GLU A 245 -15.28 -30.19 -15.64
C GLU A 245 -15.48 -29.01 -14.66
N LEU A 246 -14.50 -28.74 -13.80
CA LEU A 246 -14.57 -27.64 -12.84
C LEU A 246 -14.25 -26.27 -13.47
N PHE A 247 -13.82 -26.21 -14.73
CA PHE A 247 -13.39 -24.95 -15.36
C PHE A 247 -14.47 -23.87 -15.28
N SER A 248 -15.66 -24.11 -15.80
CA SER A 248 -16.74 -23.10 -15.81
C SER A 248 -17.23 -22.73 -14.41
N THR A 249 -17.04 -23.62 -13.44
CA THR A 249 -17.38 -23.34 -12.04
C THR A 249 -16.37 -22.39 -11.38
N VAL A 250 -15.08 -22.57 -11.70
CA VAL A 250 -13.99 -21.72 -11.19
C VAL A 250 -13.84 -20.44 -12.00
N PHE A 251 -14.14 -20.46 -13.31
CA PHE A 251 -14.03 -19.37 -14.26
C PHE A 251 -15.42 -19.08 -14.85
N LYS A 252 -16.29 -18.42 -14.09
CA LYS A 252 -17.61 -17.99 -14.58
C LYS A 252 -17.52 -16.93 -15.67
N SER A 253 -16.57 -16.00 -15.52
CA SER A 253 -16.27 -15.03 -16.57
C SER A 253 -14.81 -14.60 -16.60
N ILE A 254 -14.32 -14.22 -17.77
CA ILE A 254 -12.99 -13.66 -17.98
C ILE A 254 -13.13 -12.25 -18.58
N THR A 255 -12.42 -11.28 -18.03
CA THR A 255 -12.39 -9.91 -18.53
C THR A 255 -11.00 -9.54 -19.03
N SER A 256 -10.87 -9.19 -20.31
CA SER A 256 -9.62 -8.72 -20.93
C SER A 256 -9.72 -7.25 -21.34
N ASP A 257 -8.58 -6.61 -21.64
CA ASP A 257 -8.61 -5.36 -22.40
C ASP A 257 -8.82 -5.66 -23.90
N ASN A 258 -8.97 -4.59 -24.69
CA ASN A 258 -9.04 -4.69 -26.15
C ASN A 258 -7.64 -4.84 -26.80
N GLY A 259 -6.70 -5.51 -26.12
CA GLY A 259 -5.38 -5.85 -26.64
C GLY A 259 -5.45 -6.86 -27.77
N SER A 260 -4.60 -6.73 -28.79
CA SER A 260 -4.59 -7.63 -29.95
C SER A 260 -4.27 -9.07 -29.56
N GLU A 261 -3.54 -9.30 -28.48
CA GLU A 261 -3.27 -10.62 -27.92
C GLU A 261 -4.52 -11.33 -27.37
N PHE A 262 -5.62 -10.62 -27.17
CA PHE A 262 -6.88 -11.19 -26.67
C PHE A 262 -7.97 -11.24 -27.75
N SER A 263 -7.62 -11.04 -29.03
CA SER A 263 -8.61 -11.00 -30.12
C SER A 263 -9.37 -12.29 -30.34
N GLU A 264 -8.77 -13.43 -29.98
CA GLU A 264 -9.38 -14.75 -30.14
C GLU A 264 -9.98 -15.27 -28.82
N LEU A 265 -9.88 -14.51 -27.73
CA LEU A 265 -10.30 -14.97 -26.40
C LEU A 265 -11.80 -15.31 -26.35
N ALA A 266 -12.65 -14.59 -27.10
CA ALA A 266 -14.09 -14.86 -27.17
C ALA A 266 -14.41 -16.28 -27.70
N SER A 267 -13.51 -16.92 -28.44
CA SER A 267 -13.72 -18.29 -28.95
C SER A 267 -13.82 -19.34 -27.84
N ILE A 268 -13.36 -19.04 -26.62
CA ILE A 268 -13.49 -19.98 -25.50
C ILE A 268 -14.95 -20.19 -25.09
N GLU A 269 -15.85 -19.24 -25.35
CA GLU A 269 -17.28 -19.37 -25.05
C GLU A 269 -17.94 -20.51 -25.84
N GLU A 270 -17.34 -20.93 -26.95
CA GLU A 270 -17.82 -22.05 -27.77
C GLU A 270 -17.46 -23.42 -27.17
N ILE A 271 -16.48 -23.45 -26.26
CA ILE A 271 -15.89 -24.68 -25.69
C ILE A 271 -16.38 -24.91 -24.27
N VAL A 272 -16.55 -23.84 -23.49
CA VAL A 272 -16.91 -23.87 -22.06
C VAL A 272 -17.95 -22.81 -21.74
N ASP A 273 -18.77 -23.05 -20.71
CA ASP A 273 -19.77 -22.09 -20.24
C ASP A 273 -19.12 -21.00 -19.36
N THR A 274 -18.28 -20.18 -20.00
CA THR A 274 -17.53 -19.09 -19.36
C THR A 274 -17.67 -17.85 -20.24
N LYS A 275 -18.19 -16.75 -19.69
CA LYS A 275 -18.39 -15.51 -20.46
C LYS A 275 -17.11 -14.67 -20.58
N VAL A 276 -16.89 -14.06 -21.73
CA VAL A 276 -15.76 -13.18 -22.01
C VAL A 276 -16.24 -11.74 -22.22
N TYR A 277 -15.62 -10.83 -21.48
CA TYR A 277 -15.93 -9.40 -21.55
C TYR A 277 -14.68 -8.58 -21.89
N TYR A 278 -14.86 -7.52 -22.67
CA TYR A 278 -13.79 -6.60 -23.06
C TYR A 278 -14.03 -5.22 -22.46
N THR A 279 -12.99 -4.67 -21.82
CA THR A 279 -13.06 -3.31 -21.24
C THR A 279 -13.12 -2.24 -22.31
N HIS A 280 -13.62 -1.06 -21.95
CA HIS A 280 -13.59 0.06 -22.88
C HIS A 280 -12.15 0.42 -23.27
N PRO A 281 -11.93 0.83 -24.53
CA PRO A 281 -10.68 1.49 -24.89
C PRO A 281 -10.38 2.66 -23.95
N TYR A 282 -9.12 2.82 -23.55
CA TYR A 282 -8.64 3.89 -22.65
C TYR A 282 -9.15 3.83 -21.20
N SER A 283 -9.91 2.81 -20.81
CA SER A 283 -10.48 2.70 -19.46
C SER A 283 -9.67 1.81 -18.54
N SER A 284 -8.39 2.16 -18.32
CA SER A 284 -7.50 1.36 -17.45
C SER A 284 -7.99 1.23 -16.01
N TRP A 285 -8.86 2.14 -15.55
CA TRP A 285 -9.46 2.10 -14.21
C TRP A 285 -10.43 0.92 -14.02
N GLU A 286 -10.99 0.36 -15.10
CA GLU A 286 -11.91 -0.80 -15.05
C GLU A 286 -11.19 -2.08 -14.59
N ARG A 287 -9.85 -2.10 -14.64
CA ARG A 287 -8.95 -3.22 -14.29
C ARG A 287 -7.91 -2.84 -13.24
N GLY A 288 -8.26 -1.99 -12.27
CA GLY A 288 -7.33 -1.55 -11.22
C GLY A 288 -6.70 -2.71 -10.41
N THR A 289 -7.33 -3.89 -10.39
CA THR A 289 -6.78 -5.10 -9.75
C THR A 289 -5.51 -5.57 -10.46
N ASN A 290 -5.52 -5.65 -11.79
CA ASN A 290 -4.37 -6.08 -12.59
C ASN A 290 -3.17 -5.15 -12.40
N GLU A 291 -3.35 -3.83 -12.37
CA GLU A 291 -2.23 -2.91 -12.14
C GLU A 291 -1.53 -3.19 -10.80
N ARG A 292 -2.31 -3.40 -9.74
CA ARG A 292 -1.77 -3.71 -8.41
C ARG A 292 -1.03 -5.05 -8.40
N HIS A 293 -1.58 -6.09 -9.05
CA HIS A 293 -0.99 -7.43 -9.08
C HIS A 293 0.23 -7.51 -9.99
N ASN A 294 0.22 -6.82 -11.13
CA ASN A 294 1.40 -6.64 -11.96
C ASN A 294 2.54 -6.02 -11.13
N GLY A 295 2.24 -5.04 -10.27
CA GLY A 295 3.21 -4.45 -9.34
C GLY A 295 3.86 -5.44 -8.36
N LEU A 296 3.16 -6.51 -7.97
CA LEU A 296 3.70 -7.59 -7.15
C LEU A 296 4.71 -8.43 -7.93
N ILE A 297 4.33 -8.86 -9.14
CA ILE A 297 5.21 -9.61 -10.03
C ILE A 297 6.47 -8.79 -10.38
N ARG A 298 6.33 -7.47 -10.56
CA ARG A 298 7.45 -6.56 -10.86
C ARG A 298 8.49 -6.42 -9.75
N ARG A 299 8.22 -6.92 -8.53
CA ARG A 299 9.24 -7.02 -7.47
C ARG A 299 10.34 -8.01 -7.84
N PHE A 300 9.96 -9.12 -8.47
CA PHE A 300 10.86 -10.20 -8.86
C PHE A 300 11.28 -10.11 -10.33
N ILE A 301 10.41 -9.56 -11.19
CA ILE A 301 10.63 -9.51 -12.63
C ILE A 301 10.57 -8.04 -13.10
N PRO A 302 11.70 -7.30 -13.02
CA PRO A 302 11.76 -5.90 -13.41
C PRO A 302 11.36 -5.66 -14.87
N LYS A 303 10.85 -4.46 -15.16
CA LYS A 303 10.63 -4.02 -16.55
C LYS A 303 11.96 -3.98 -17.30
N GLY A 304 11.96 -4.43 -18.56
CA GLY A 304 13.14 -4.38 -19.44
C GLY A 304 14.07 -5.59 -19.33
N ARG A 305 13.92 -6.46 -18.33
CA ARG A 305 14.57 -7.79 -18.33
C ARG A 305 13.82 -8.76 -19.20
N SER A 306 14.53 -9.67 -19.85
CA SER A 306 13.88 -10.66 -20.71
C SER A 306 13.13 -11.69 -19.87
N ILE A 307 11.88 -12.00 -20.23
CA ILE A 307 11.11 -13.08 -19.58
C ILE A 307 11.72 -14.45 -19.93
N ASN A 308 12.44 -14.55 -21.05
CA ASN A 308 13.12 -15.77 -21.45
C ASN A 308 14.14 -16.24 -20.39
N GLU A 309 14.77 -15.31 -19.66
CA GLU A 309 15.75 -15.58 -18.59
C GLU A 309 15.15 -16.32 -17.37
N PHE A 310 13.83 -16.29 -17.19
CA PHE A 310 13.18 -16.90 -16.03
C PHE A 310 12.61 -18.27 -16.37
N SER A 311 12.98 -19.30 -15.60
CA SER A 311 12.44 -20.66 -15.76
C SER A 311 10.97 -20.73 -15.34
N ILE A 312 10.25 -21.77 -15.77
CA ILE A 312 8.85 -21.97 -15.41
C ILE A 312 8.70 -22.14 -13.89
N GLU A 313 9.65 -22.81 -13.24
CA GLU A 313 9.70 -22.99 -11.78
C GLU A 313 9.92 -21.67 -11.05
N ALA A 314 10.74 -20.78 -11.61
CA ALA A 314 10.90 -19.43 -11.06
C ALA A 314 9.57 -18.63 -11.15
N ILE A 315 8.86 -18.74 -12.27
CA ILE A 315 7.53 -18.11 -12.42
C ILE A 315 6.52 -18.72 -11.44
N ALA A 316 6.52 -20.03 -11.25
CA ALA A 316 5.66 -20.71 -10.28
C ALA A 316 5.95 -20.25 -8.83
N ARG A 317 7.21 -20.03 -8.45
CA ARG A 317 7.57 -19.44 -7.15
C ARG A 317 7.01 -18.02 -6.98
N VAL A 318 7.07 -17.19 -8.02
CA VAL A 318 6.48 -15.84 -7.99
C VAL A 318 4.95 -15.92 -7.84
N GLN A 319 4.29 -16.85 -8.53
CA GLN A 319 2.85 -17.08 -8.38
C GLN A 319 2.51 -17.50 -6.94
N ASN A 320 3.23 -18.50 -6.41
CA ASN A 320 3.03 -18.98 -5.05
C ASN A 320 3.19 -17.83 -4.05
N TRP A 321 4.25 -17.04 -4.17
CA TRP A 321 4.46 -15.86 -3.33
C TRP A 321 3.30 -14.85 -3.42
N CYS A 322 2.80 -14.58 -4.63
CA CYS A 322 1.65 -13.69 -4.81
C CYS A 322 0.40 -14.21 -4.08
N ASN A 323 0.21 -15.52 -4.06
CA ASN A 323 -0.95 -16.17 -3.47
C ASN A 323 -0.79 -16.52 -1.99
N THR A 324 0.43 -16.49 -1.43
CA THR A 324 0.69 -16.67 0.00
C THR A 324 0.92 -15.35 0.74
N LEU A 325 1.05 -14.22 0.03
CA LEU A 325 1.21 -12.90 0.65
C LEU A 325 -0.12 -12.40 1.25
N PRO A 326 -0.23 -12.21 2.58
CA PRO A 326 -1.46 -11.76 3.23
C PRO A 326 -1.96 -10.41 2.72
N ARG A 327 -3.28 -10.30 2.51
CA ARG A 327 -3.92 -9.12 1.93
C ARG A 327 -4.88 -8.45 2.92
N LYS A 328 -4.65 -7.17 3.21
CA LYS A 328 -5.57 -6.36 4.02
C LYS A 328 -7.01 -6.37 3.52
N ILE A 329 -7.21 -6.36 2.19
CA ILE A 329 -8.55 -6.39 1.58
C ILE A 329 -9.30 -7.70 1.85
N LEU A 330 -8.59 -8.79 2.16
CA LEU A 330 -9.13 -10.09 2.54
C LEU A 330 -9.14 -10.27 4.06
N GLY A 331 -9.10 -9.17 4.81
CA GLY A 331 -8.98 -9.21 6.27
C GLY A 331 -7.68 -9.88 6.74
N TYR A 332 -6.62 -9.83 5.93
CA TYR A 332 -5.32 -10.48 6.13
C TYR A 332 -5.29 -12.01 5.92
N LEU A 333 -6.28 -12.59 5.23
CA LEU A 333 -6.08 -13.89 4.57
C LEU A 333 -5.09 -13.78 3.41
N THR A 334 -4.46 -14.90 3.09
CA THR A 334 -3.78 -15.11 1.83
C THR A 334 -4.78 -15.40 0.71
N PRO A 335 -4.47 -15.05 -0.55
CA PRO A 335 -5.31 -15.45 -1.68
C PRO A 335 -5.54 -16.95 -1.79
N ASN A 336 -4.56 -17.79 -1.43
CA ASN A 336 -4.73 -19.25 -1.39
C ASN A 336 -5.81 -19.67 -0.38
N GLU A 337 -5.74 -19.20 0.87
CA GLU A 337 -6.76 -19.54 1.88
C GLU A 337 -8.15 -19.09 1.44
N ALA A 338 -8.28 -17.85 0.95
CA ALA A 338 -9.55 -17.32 0.49
C ALA A 338 -10.10 -18.10 -0.72
N PHE A 339 -9.23 -18.55 -1.62
CA PHE A 339 -9.60 -19.35 -2.78
C PHE A 339 -10.03 -20.77 -2.39
N GLU A 340 -9.28 -21.42 -1.51
CA GLU A 340 -9.61 -22.74 -0.97
C GLU A 340 -10.96 -22.74 -0.24
N ASP A 341 -11.26 -21.70 0.54
CA ASP A 341 -12.55 -21.56 1.21
C ASP A 341 -13.70 -21.48 0.20
N GLN A 342 -13.53 -20.76 -0.92
CA GLN A 342 -14.52 -20.72 -2.00
C GLN A 342 -14.66 -22.06 -2.72
N LEU A 343 -13.55 -22.75 -2.99
CA LEU A 343 -13.59 -24.09 -3.59
C LEU A 343 -14.31 -25.10 -2.69
N LYS A 344 -14.08 -25.06 -1.37
CA LYS A 344 -14.81 -25.92 -0.42
C LYS A 344 -16.31 -25.65 -0.48
N LEU A 345 -16.72 -24.38 -0.53
CA LEU A 345 -18.14 -24.01 -0.68
C LEU A 345 -18.77 -24.46 -2.00
N ILE A 346 -17.97 -24.74 -3.03
CA ILE A 346 -18.44 -25.26 -4.31
C ILE A 346 -18.52 -26.78 -4.28
N LEU A 347 -17.49 -27.45 -3.75
CA LEU A 347 -17.35 -28.90 -3.80
C LEU A 347 -18.17 -29.64 -2.72
N TYR A 348 -18.48 -28.97 -1.60
CA TYR A 348 -19.21 -29.55 -0.46
C TYR A 348 -20.62 -28.96 -0.28
N LYS A 349 -21.15 -28.31 -1.31
CA LYS A 349 -22.61 -28.11 -1.48
C LYS A 349 -23.23 -29.40 -1.99
#